data_AF-A0A8S8YFH1-F1
#
_entry.id   AF-A0A8S8YFH1-F1
#
_cell.length_a   1.000
_cell.length_b   1.000
_cell.length_c   1.000
_cell.angle_alpha   90.00
_cell.angle_beta   90.00
_cell.angle_gamma   90.00
#
_symmetry.space_group_name_H-M   'P 1'
#
loop_
_entity.id
_entity.type
_entity.pdbx_description
1 polymer ?
#
loop_
_entity_poly.entity_id
_entity_poly.type
_entity_poly.pdbx_seq_one_letter_code
_entity_poly.pdbx_strand_id
1 'polypeptide(L)'
;MLEFTDLHLVEAVDIDVSACTGQINFRDSTVNMSNSIQGTSVTFDMTGQPSTLRWIDSGDLGTLNVGVGSLVDEMWSLHVWATNQHNHGLPNAVVNLSFNQFEADQTHTLPYSGHTIIGPFSAQQTDWMGASAWTEYWVGCEYEGERTILDSPNRSPRIEYQISHRHSSSVKLL
;
A
#
# COMPACT_ATOMS: atom_id res chain seq x y z
N MET A 1 -26.55 -4.91 -9.55
CA MET A 1 -25.85 -5.53 -8.41
C MET A 1 -24.81 -6.46 -9.00
N LEU A 2 -23.53 -6.22 -8.71
CA LEU A 2 -22.41 -7.08 -9.11
C LEU A 2 -22.03 -7.93 -7.89
N GLU A 3 -21.76 -9.22 -8.10
CA GLU A 3 -21.45 -10.15 -7.02
C GLU A 3 -20.35 -11.12 -7.42
N PHE A 4 -19.38 -11.29 -6.53
CA PHE A 4 -18.27 -12.23 -6.62
C PHE A 4 -18.51 -13.31 -5.55
N THR A 5 -18.62 -14.57 -5.96
CA THR A 5 -18.93 -15.69 -5.06
C THR A 5 -18.03 -16.89 -5.36
N ASP A 6 -17.43 -17.47 -4.30
CA ASP A 6 -16.58 -18.68 -4.40
C ASP A 6 -15.43 -18.50 -5.41
N LEU A 7 -14.79 -17.33 -5.36
CA LEU A 7 -13.65 -17.01 -6.22
C LEU A 7 -12.36 -17.07 -5.43
N HIS A 8 -11.52 -18.05 -5.78
CA HIS A 8 -10.24 -18.28 -5.12
C HIS A 8 -9.31 -17.07 -5.17
N LEU A 9 -9.26 -16.37 -6.31
CA LEU A 9 -8.54 -15.11 -6.48
C LEU A 9 -9.09 -14.34 -7.69
N VAL A 10 -9.42 -13.08 -7.48
CA VAL A 10 -9.73 -12.11 -8.55
C VAL A 10 -8.65 -11.03 -8.54
N GLU A 11 -8.04 -10.79 -9.69
CA GLU A 11 -7.13 -9.66 -9.90
C GLU A 11 -7.85 -8.61 -10.74
N ALA A 12 -8.08 -7.44 -10.18
CA ALA A 12 -8.66 -6.30 -10.85
C ALA A 12 -7.68 -5.12 -10.81
N VAL A 13 -7.53 -4.43 -11.93
CA VAL A 13 -6.55 -3.36 -12.10
C VAL A 13 -7.23 -2.19 -12.80
N ASP A 14 -6.95 -0.98 -12.37
CA ASP A 14 -7.44 0.28 -12.98
C ASP A 14 -8.98 0.33 -13.07
N ILE A 15 -9.67 -0.21 -12.06
CA ILE A 15 -11.13 -0.19 -12.00
C ILE A 15 -11.60 1.13 -11.37
N ASP A 16 -12.33 1.93 -12.15
CA ASP A 16 -13.01 3.12 -11.65
C ASP A 16 -14.53 2.88 -11.60
N VAL A 17 -15.04 2.72 -10.38
CA VAL A 17 -16.49 2.62 -10.09
C VAL A 17 -17.03 3.87 -9.41
N SER A 18 -16.29 4.98 -9.41
CA SER A 18 -16.69 6.22 -8.74
C SER A 18 -17.95 6.86 -9.31
N ALA A 19 -18.24 6.63 -10.58
CA ALA A 19 -19.47 7.06 -11.26
C ALA A 19 -20.62 6.05 -11.13
N CYS A 20 -20.39 4.89 -10.53
CA CYS A 20 -21.41 3.87 -10.31
C CYS A 20 -22.21 4.14 -9.03
N THR A 21 -23.36 3.48 -8.91
CA THR A 21 -24.18 3.51 -7.69
C THR A 21 -24.61 2.10 -7.29
N GLY A 22 -24.90 1.92 -6.00
CA GLY A 22 -25.41 0.66 -5.47
C GLY A 22 -24.31 -0.13 -4.77
N GLN A 23 -24.33 -1.45 -4.94
CA GLN A 23 -23.52 -2.35 -4.12
C GLN A 23 -22.79 -3.39 -4.97
N ILE A 24 -21.55 -3.68 -4.58
CA ILE A 24 -20.74 -4.79 -5.06
C ILE A 24 -20.56 -5.76 -3.90
N ASN A 25 -20.95 -7.01 -4.11
CA ASN A 25 -20.91 -8.04 -3.09
C ASN A 25 -19.69 -8.93 -3.27
N PHE A 26 -18.98 -9.20 -2.18
CA PHE A 26 -17.95 -10.23 -2.10
C PHE A 26 -18.42 -11.30 -1.12
N ARG A 27 -18.42 -12.56 -1.57
CA ARG A 27 -18.85 -13.73 -0.79
C ARG A 27 -17.85 -14.85 -1.01
N ASP A 28 -17.26 -15.37 0.05
CA ASP A 28 -16.26 -16.44 -0.01
C ASP A 28 -15.20 -16.21 -1.12
N SER A 29 -14.68 -14.99 -1.20
CA SER A 29 -13.82 -14.56 -2.30
C SER A 29 -12.60 -13.79 -1.82
N THR A 30 -11.47 -14.01 -2.50
CA THR A 30 -10.28 -13.16 -2.36
C THR A 30 -10.16 -12.28 -3.60
N VAL A 31 -10.14 -10.97 -3.39
CA VAL A 31 -10.10 -9.98 -4.47
C VAL A 31 -8.96 -9.01 -4.24
N ASN A 32 -8.06 -8.92 -5.19
CA ASN A 32 -7.03 -7.91 -5.26
C ASN A 32 -7.49 -6.84 -6.24
N MET A 33 -7.63 -5.60 -5.77
CA MET A 33 -7.92 -4.45 -6.60
C MET A 33 -6.75 -3.50 -6.51
N SER A 34 -6.12 -3.20 -7.64
CA SER A 34 -4.97 -2.31 -7.73
C SER A 34 -5.25 -1.09 -8.59
N ASN A 35 -4.66 0.06 -8.25
CA ASN A 35 -4.81 1.34 -8.96
C ASN A 35 -6.28 1.72 -9.23
N SER A 36 -7.18 1.33 -8.33
CA SER A 36 -8.63 1.40 -8.53
C SER A 36 -9.25 2.54 -7.73
N ILE A 37 -10.48 2.94 -8.09
CA ILE A 37 -11.24 4.01 -7.43
C ILE A 37 -12.64 3.49 -7.13
N GLN A 38 -12.99 3.43 -5.84
CA GLN A 38 -14.35 3.07 -5.41
C GLN A 38 -15.32 4.26 -5.58
N GLY A 39 -14.89 5.44 -5.13
CA GLY A 39 -15.77 6.60 -4.96
C GLY A 39 -16.74 6.43 -3.77
N THR A 40 -17.71 7.34 -3.67
CA THR A 40 -18.57 7.45 -2.48
C THR A 40 -19.94 6.80 -2.63
N SER A 41 -20.38 6.53 -3.86
CA SER A 41 -21.74 6.10 -4.18
C SER A 41 -21.89 4.58 -4.36
N VAL A 42 -20.78 3.85 -4.32
CA VAL A 42 -20.73 2.38 -4.33
C VAL A 42 -20.36 1.89 -2.95
N THR A 43 -21.11 0.91 -2.45
CA THR A 43 -20.77 0.18 -1.23
C THR A 43 -20.15 -1.16 -1.57
N PHE A 44 -19.01 -1.47 -0.98
CA PHE A 44 -18.48 -2.83 -0.97
C PHE A 44 -19.06 -3.58 0.22
N ASP A 45 -19.77 -4.67 -0.05
CA ASP A 45 -20.41 -5.48 0.98
C ASP A 45 -19.80 -6.86 1.02
N MET A 46 -19.31 -7.23 2.20
CA MET A 46 -18.64 -8.48 2.52
C MET A 46 -19.34 -9.23 3.65
N THR A 47 -20.63 -8.95 3.88
CA THR A 47 -21.49 -9.66 4.85
C THR A 47 -21.93 -11.03 4.34
N GLY A 48 -22.35 -11.93 5.24
CA GLY A 48 -22.89 -13.25 4.86
C GLY A 48 -21.85 -14.37 4.71
N GLN A 49 -20.73 -14.13 4.02
CA GLN A 49 -19.62 -15.09 3.92
C GLN A 49 -18.27 -14.36 4.01
N PRO A 50 -17.29 -14.88 4.77
CA PRO A 50 -15.94 -14.31 4.87
C PRO A 50 -15.34 -14.04 3.50
N SER A 51 -14.75 -12.86 3.29
CA SER A 51 -14.04 -12.50 2.06
C SER A 51 -12.83 -11.64 2.39
N THR A 52 -11.85 -11.59 1.49
CA THR A 52 -10.69 -10.72 1.63
C THR A 52 -10.60 -9.79 0.44
N LEU A 53 -10.56 -8.49 0.69
CA LEU A 53 -10.28 -7.46 -0.30
C LEU A 53 -8.91 -6.87 -0.01
N ARG A 54 -7.97 -7.01 -0.94
CA ARG A 54 -6.71 -6.24 -0.92
C ARG A 54 -6.86 -5.04 -1.84
N TRP A 55 -6.81 -3.86 -1.25
CA TRP A 55 -6.97 -2.57 -1.92
C TRP A 55 -5.59 -1.93 -2.06
N ILE A 56 -4.92 -2.20 -3.18
CA ILE A 56 -3.48 -1.97 -3.37
C ILE A 56 -3.27 -0.72 -4.21
N ASP A 57 -2.47 0.24 -3.73
CA ASP A 57 -2.10 1.45 -4.49
C ASP A 57 -3.31 2.18 -5.12
N SER A 58 -4.45 2.12 -4.43
CA SER A 58 -5.75 2.53 -4.95
C SER A 58 -6.20 3.83 -4.26
N GLY A 59 -7.26 4.47 -4.78
CA GLY A 59 -7.81 5.71 -4.20
C GLY A 59 -8.45 5.48 -2.83
N ASP A 60 -8.99 6.53 -2.21
CA ASP A 60 -9.63 6.40 -0.90
C ASP A 60 -10.78 5.37 -0.92
N LEU A 61 -10.82 4.50 0.10
CA LEU A 61 -11.95 3.59 0.32
C LEU A 61 -13.19 4.39 0.73
N GLY A 62 -14.31 4.04 0.09
CA GLY A 62 -15.62 4.61 0.32
C GLY A 62 -16.41 3.84 1.38
N THR A 63 -17.69 3.59 1.08
CA THR A 63 -18.57 2.88 2.02
C THR A 63 -18.27 1.39 2.03
N LEU A 64 -18.06 0.81 3.21
CA LEU A 64 -17.79 -0.61 3.42
C LEU A 64 -18.80 -1.22 4.39
N ASN A 65 -19.29 -2.42 4.06
CA ASN A 65 -20.05 -3.28 4.96
C ASN A 65 -19.24 -4.56 5.18
N VAL A 66 -18.37 -4.57 6.19
CA VAL A 66 -17.46 -5.71 6.44
C VAL A 66 -18.14 -6.74 7.37
N GLY A 67 -18.32 -7.97 6.89
CA GLY A 67 -18.91 -9.07 7.65
C GLY A 67 -17.93 -9.77 8.59
N VAL A 68 -18.45 -10.56 9.52
CA VAL A 68 -17.63 -11.38 10.42
C VAL A 68 -16.76 -12.35 9.61
N GLY A 69 -15.46 -12.34 9.89
CA GLY A 69 -14.46 -13.14 9.17
C GLY A 69 -13.96 -12.52 7.86
N SER A 70 -14.56 -11.42 7.42
CA SER A 70 -14.08 -10.65 6.26
C SER A 70 -13.01 -9.65 6.65
N LEU A 71 -12.13 -9.33 5.69
CA LEU A 71 -11.00 -8.43 5.86
C LEU A 71 -10.86 -7.52 4.64
N VAL A 72 -10.77 -6.22 4.87
CA VAL A 72 -10.29 -5.26 3.86
C VAL A 72 -8.90 -4.82 4.27
N ASP A 73 -7.91 -5.08 3.43
CA ASP A 73 -6.52 -4.69 3.63
C ASP A 73 -6.18 -3.55 2.66
N GLU A 74 -6.03 -2.34 3.19
CA GLU A 74 -5.52 -1.21 2.42
C GLU A 74 -4.00 -1.32 2.36
N MET A 75 -3.43 -1.37 1.16
CA MET A 75 -2.03 -1.64 0.94
C MET A 75 -1.37 -0.65 -0.02
N TRP A 76 -0.06 -0.46 0.12
CA TRP A 76 0.72 0.47 -0.69
C TRP A 76 2.08 -0.10 -1.04
N SER A 77 2.58 0.31 -2.20
CA SER A 77 3.93 0.04 -2.66
C SER A 77 4.84 1.24 -2.37
N LEU A 78 6.08 0.95 -1.96
CA LEU A 78 7.13 1.94 -1.84
C LEU A 78 7.91 2.04 -3.13
N HIS A 79 7.98 3.24 -3.69
CA HIS A 79 9.00 3.53 -4.67
C HIS A 79 10.21 4.14 -3.96
N VAL A 80 11.35 3.46 -4.02
CA VAL A 80 12.56 3.83 -3.31
C VAL A 80 13.66 4.17 -4.30
N TRP A 81 14.29 5.34 -4.11
CA TRP A 81 15.50 5.73 -4.83
C TRP A 81 16.61 6.06 -3.83
N ALA A 82 17.75 5.39 -3.93
CA ALA A 82 18.98 5.82 -3.29
C ALA A 82 19.82 6.58 -4.33
N THR A 83 20.10 7.85 -4.07
CA THR A 83 20.83 8.70 -5.03
C THR A 83 21.91 9.53 -4.34
N ASN A 84 22.94 9.91 -5.10
CA ASN A 84 23.97 10.84 -4.65
C ASN A 84 23.55 12.32 -4.83
N GLN A 85 24.46 13.26 -4.54
CA GLN A 85 24.20 14.70 -4.69
C GLN A 85 23.88 15.16 -6.13
N HIS A 86 24.18 14.34 -7.13
CA HIS A 86 23.94 14.58 -8.55
C HIS A 86 22.72 13.81 -9.11
N ASN A 87 21.87 13.25 -8.23
CA ASN A 87 20.72 12.42 -8.59
C ASN A 87 21.07 11.16 -9.40
N HIS A 88 22.32 10.69 -9.32
CA HIS A 88 22.67 9.38 -9.87
C HIS A 88 22.31 8.30 -8.84
N GLY A 89 21.70 7.22 -9.32
CA GLY A 89 21.37 6.06 -8.50
C GLY A 89 22.62 5.44 -7.86
N LEU A 90 22.48 5.00 -6.61
CA LEU A 90 23.51 4.30 -5.86
C LEU A 90 23.32 2.78 -6.02
N PRO A 91 24.19 2.08 -6.78
CA PRO A 91 24.09 0.65 -7.00
C PRO A 91 24.21 -0.15 -5.71
N ASN A 92 23.42 -1.20 -5.49
CA ASN A 92 23.58 -2.08 -4.32
C ASN A 92 23.43 -1.41 -2.95
N ALA A 93 22.84 -0.20 -2.88
CA ALA A 93 22.45 0.38 -1.60
C ALA A 93 21.48 -0.57 -0.88
N VAL A 94 21.62 -0.70 0.43
CA VAL A 94 20.82 -1.58 1.28
C VAL A 94 19.75 -0.77 1.97
N VAL A 95 18.49 -1.08 1.69
CA VAL A 95 17.31 -0.47 2.30
C VAL A 95 16.77 -1.40 3.36
N ASN A 96 16.59 -0.88 4.57
CA ASN A 96 15.99 -1.60 5.69
C ASN A 96 14.62 -0.99 6.00
N LEU A 97 13.59 -1.82 6.02
CA LEU A 97 12.23 -1.45 6.37
C LEU A 97 11.87 -2.11 7.68
N SER A 98 11.32 -1.36 8.62
CA SER A 98 10.70 -1.92 9.82
C SER A 98 9.29 -1.42 9.97
N PHE A 99 8.43 -2.22 10.61
CA PHE A 99 7.01 -1.96 10.74
C PHE A 99 6.56 -2.17 12.18
N ASN A 100 5.59 -1.39 12.64
CA ASN A 100 5.03 -1.57 13.99
C ASN A 100 3.97 -2.67 14.06
N GLN A 101 3.41 -3.07 12.91
CA GLN A 101 2.34 -4.07 12.80
C GLN A 101 2.26 -4.67 11.39
N PHE A 102 1.53 -5.79 11.29
CA PHE A 102 1.21 -6.60 10.10
C PHE A 102 2.40 -7.21 9.36
N GLU A 103 3.39 -6.41 8.99
CA GLU A 103 4.56 -6.83 8.24
C GLU A 103 5.75 -7.10 9.17
N ALA A 104 6.64 -7.99 8.76
CA ALA A 104 7.94 -8.19 9.41
C ALA A 104 8.98 -7.21 8.84
N ASP A 105 10.03 -6.96 9.61
CA ASP A 105 11.18 -6.17 9.13
C ASP A 105 11.80 -6.82 7.88
N GLN A 106 12.13 -5.99 6.88
CA GLN A 106 12.68 -6.44 5.60
C GLN A 106 13.95 -5.69 5.24
N THR A 107 14.86 -6.37 4.56
CA THR A 107 16.07 -5.77 3.99
C THR A 107 16.11 -6.05 2.50
N HIS A 108 16.35 -5.00 1.71
CA HIS A 108 16.39 -5.05 0.25
C HIS A 108 17.69 -4.44 -0.26
N THR A 109 18.33 -5.11 -1.22
CA THR A 109 19.48 -4.54 -1.93
C THR A 109 19.00 -3.94 -3.25
N LEU A 110 19.26 -2.65 -3.45
CA LEU A 110 18.83 -1.95 -4.66
C LEU A 110 19.62 -2.41 -5.88
N PRO A 111 18.99 -2.45 -7.07
CA PRO A 111 19.67 -2.77 -8.31
C PRO A 111 20.69 -1.68 -8.70
N TYR A 112 21.44 -1.92 -9.78
CA TYR A 112 22.45 -0.98 -10.27
C TYR A 112 21.90 0.43 -10.59
N SER A 113 20.61 0.54 -10.92
CA SER A 113 19.93 1.80 -11.15
C SER A 113 19.68 2.62 -9.87
N GLY A 114 19.96 2.07 -8.69
CA GLY A 114 19.76 2.71 -7.40
C GLY A 114 18.30 2.96 -7.04
N HIS A 115 17.35 2.26 -7.68
CA HIS A 115 15.94 2.40 -7.35
C HIS A 115 15.14 1.13 -7.63
N THR A 116 14.07 0.93 -6.87
CA THR A 116 13.14 -0.19 -7.03
C THR A 116 11.78 0.15 -6.43
N ILE A 117 10.78 -0.67 -6.76
CA ILE A 117 9.49 -0.70 -6.07
C ILE A 117 9.50 -1.88 -5.11
N ILE A 118 9.01 -1.70 -3.89
CA ILE A 118 8.95 -2.72 -2.82
C ILE A 118 7.52 -2.74 -2.26
N GLY A 119 7.00 -3.93 -1.98
CA GLY A 119 5.66 -4.12 -1.42
C GLY A 119 4.80 -5.02 -2.31
N PRO A 120 3.46 -4.94 -2.19
CA PRO A 120 2.71 -4.00 -1.36
C PRO A 120 2.77 -4.36 0.14
N PHE A 121 2.58 -3.37 1.01
CA PHE A 121 2.56 -3.51 2.47
C PHE A 121 1.22 -3.07 3.05
N SER A 122 0.74 -3.74 4.10
CA SER A 122 -0.50 -3.37 4.78
C SER A 122 -0.39 -2.02 5.51
N ALA A 123 -1.21 -1.05 5.10
CA ALA A 123 -1.37 0.26 5.74
C ALA A 123 -2.36 0.23 6.89
N GLN A 124 -3.51 -0.43 6.66
CA GLN A 124 -4.60 -0.50 7.61
C GLN A 124 -5.47 -1.69 7.25
N GLN A 125 -5.85 -2.47 8.26
CA GLN A 125 -6.80 -3.55 8.11
C GLN A 125 -8.14 -3.16 8.71
N THR A 126 -9.22 -3.36 7.95
CA THR A 126 -10.59 -3.14 8.41
C THR A 126 -11.33 -4.47 8.43
N ASP A 127 -11.81 -4.85 9.60
CA ASP A 127 -12.66 -6.02 9.80
C ASP A 127 -14.05 -5.59 10.30
N TRP A 128 -14.86 -6.55 10.77
CA TRP A 128 -16.20 -6.29 11.30
C TRP A 128 -16.22 -5.48 12.61
N MET A 129 -15.10 -5.41 13.35
CA MET A 129 -14.96 -4.56 14.54
C MET A 129 -14.55 -3.13 14.17
N GLY A 130 -14.08 -2.91 12.95
CA GLY A 130 -13.72 -1.61 12.40
C GLY A 130 -12.28 -1.58 11.89
N ALA A 131 -11.80 -0.37 11.59
CA ALA A 131 -10.46 -0.17 11.08
C ALA A 131 -9.42 -0.19 12.21
N SER A 132 -8.30 -0.88 11.97
CA SER A 132 -7.14 -0.89 12.86
C SER A 132 -6.47 0.48 12.97
N ALA A 133 -5.47 0.61 13.83
CA ALA A 133 -4.53 1.72 13.72
C ALA A 133 -3.80 1.68 12.37
N TRP A 134 -3.30 2.83 11.91
CA TRP A 134 -2.44 2.90 10.73
C TRP A 134 -1.07 2.32 11.04
N THR A 135 -0.51 1.58 10.08
CA THR A 135 0.83 1.03 10.17
C THR A 135 1.85 2.17 10.09
N GLU A 136 2.72 2.21 11.09
CA GLU A 136 3.91 3.05 11.09
C GLU A 136 5.07 2.21 10.57
N TYR A 137 5.93 2.84 9.79
CA TYR A 137 7.10 2.20 9.22
C TYR A 137 8.30 3.14 9.26
N TRP A 138 9.48 2.54 9.26
CA TRP A 138 10.76 3.24 9.25
C TRP A 138 11.60 2.75 8.09
N VAL A 139 12.34 3.65 7.47
CA VAL A 139 13.16 3.34 6.30
C VAL A 139 14.60 3.74 6.57
N GLY A 140 15.48 2.76 6.70
CA GLY A 140 16.92 2.95 6.70
C GLY A 140 17.51 2.74 5.32
N CYS A 141 18.56 3.48 4.97
CA CYS A 141 19.38 3.22 3.78
C CYS A 141 20.86 3.21 4.17
N GLU A 142 21.61 2.24 3.65
CA GLU A 142 23.04 2.10 3.84
C GLU A 142 23.74 1.94 2.48
N TYR A 143 24.85 2.64 2.29
CA TYR A 143 25.70 2.51 1.10
C TYR A 143 27.16 2.77 1.47
N GLU A 144 28.06 1.83 1.18
CA GLU A 144 29.51 1.93 1.44
C GLU A 144 29.88 2.33 2.90
N GLY A 145 29.05 1.93 3.87
CA GLY A 145 29.25 2.23 5.30
C GLY A 145 28.62 3.53 5.80
N GLU A 146 28.05 4.35 4.90
CA GLU A 146 27.21 5.49 5.26
C GLU A 146 25.76 5.06 5.48
N ARG A 147 25.13 5.52 6.57
CA ARG A 147 23.76 5.13 6.96
C ARG A 147 22.86 6.35 7.20
N THR A 148 21.65 6.30 6.67
CA THR A 148 20.56 7.24 6.95
C THR A 148 19.33 6.49 7.46
N ILE A 149 18.56 7.09 8.38
CA ILE A 149 17.31 6.54 8.93
C ILE A 149 16.20 7.58 8.77
N LEU A 150 15.03 7.12 8.33
CA LEU A 150 13.79 7.89 8.24
C LEU A 150 12.79 7.34 9.26
N ASP A 151 12.30 8.23 10.13
CA ASP A 151 11.19 7.97 11.05
C ASP A 151 9.90 8.56 10.47
N SER A 152 8.85 7.76 10.33
CA SER A 152 7.56 8.22 9.80
C SER A 152 6.68 8.85 10.89
N PRO A 153 6.06 10.02 10.63
CA PRO A 153 4.79 10.37 11.22
C PRO A 153 3.74 10.52 10.12
N ASN A 154 2.85 9.53 10.03
CA ASN A 154 1.50 9.53 9.42
C ASN A 154 1.15 10.60 8.34
N ARG A 155 0.92 10.09 7.11
CA ARG A 155 0.17 10.67 5.96
C ARG A 155 0.81 11.83 5.16
N SER A 156 1.36 11.43 4.00
CA SER A 156 1.71 12.21 2.79
C SER A 156 2.82 13.28 2.94
N PRO A 157 3.80 13.31 2.01
CA PRO A 157 5.17 13.70 2.30
C PRO A 157 5.33 15.21 2.39
N ARG A 158 5.88 15.68 3.51
CA ARG A 158 6.49 17.01 3.59
C ARG A 158 7.62 17.07 4.62
N ILE A 159 8.79 16.55 4.26
CA ILE A 159 10.10 17.09 4.68
C ILE A 159 11.00 17.05 3.43
N GLU A 160 11.79 18.10 3.20
CA GLU A 160 12.52 18.40 1.96
C GLU A 160 13.53 17.33 1.55
N TYR A 161 13.04 16.46 0.68
CA TYR A 161 13.74 15.80 -0.43
C TYR A 161 13.17 16.42 -1.73
N GLN A 162 13.72 16.22 -2.94
CA GLN A 162 13.10 16.79 -4.15
C GLN A 162 11.74 16.15 -4.41
N ILE A 163 10.70 16.78 -3.88
CA ILE A 163 9.30 16.40 -3.98
C ILE A 163 8.73 17.16 -5.19
N SER A 164 8.52 16.44 -6.31
CA SER A 164 7.53 16.83 -7.32
C SER A 164 6.28 16.01 -7.05
N HIS A 165 5.12 16.66 -7.00
CA HIS A 165 3.86 16.09 -6.53
C HIS A 165 3.49 14.72 -7.13
N ARG A 166 3.12 13.78 -6.24
CA ARG A 166 2.61 12.38 -6.40
C ARG A 166 3.67 11.28 -6.47
N HIS A 167 3.72 10.47 -5.40
CA HIS A 167 4.38 9.16 -5.26
C HIS A 167 5.87 9.07 -5.69
N SER A 168 6.78 9.42 -4.76
CA SER A 168 8.20 9.08 -4.85
C SER A 168 8.90 9.28 -3.50
N SER A 169 9.58 8.25 -2.95
CA SER A 169 10.43 8.38 -1.76
C SER A 169 11.91 8.27 -2.15
N SER A 170 12.62 9.41 -2.14
CA SER A 170 14.04 9.49 -2.49
C SER A 170 14.89 9.64 -1.23
N VAL A 171 15.84 8.74 -1.00
CA VAL A 171 16.87 8.86 0.04
C VAL A 171 18.12 9.46 -0.58
N LYS A 172 18.59 10.57 -0.01
CA LYS A 172 19.77 11.29 -0.47
C LYS A 172 20.86 11.19 0.60
N LEU A 173 21.98 10.57 0.26
CA LEU A 173 23.18 10.55 1.10
C LEU A 173 24.03 11.78 0.77
N LEU A 174 24.53 12.47 1.82
CA LEU A 174 25.35 13.67 1.72
C LEU A 174 26.83 13.34 1.48
#